data_AF-P33787-F1
#
_entry.id   AF-P33787-F1
#
_cell.length_a   1.000
_cell.length_b   1.000
_cell.length_c   1.000
_cell.angle_alpha   90.00
_cell.angle_beta   90.00
_cell.angle_gamma   90.00
#
_symmetry.space_group_name_H-M   'P 1'
#
loop_
_entity.id
_entity.type
_entity.pdbx_description
1 polymer ?
#
loop_
_entity_poly.entity_id
_entity_poly.type
_entity_poly.pdbx_seq_one_letter_code
_entity_poly.pdbx_strand_id
1 'polypeptide(L)'
;MAKVNLYISNDAYEKINAIIEKRRQEGAREKDVSFSATASMLLELGLRVYEAQMERKESAFNQAEFNKLLLECVVKTQSSVAKILGIESLSPHVSGNPKFEYANMVEDIREKVSVEMERFFPKNDDE
;
A
#
# COMPACT_ATOMS: atom_id res chain seq x y z
N MET A 1 17.43 -24.66 -28.15
CA MET A 1 17.15 -24.15 -26.78
C MET A 1 17.66 -25.19 -25.78
N ALA A 2 18.24 -24.75 -24.66
CA ALA A 2 18.58 -25.67 -23.58
C ALA A 2 17.30 -26.25 -22.96
N LYS A 3 17.32 -27.52 -22.56
CA LYS A 3 16.22 -28.15 -21.83
C LYS A 3 16.41 -27.90 -20.34
N VAL A 4 15.38 -27.38 -19.68
CA VAL A 4 15.36 -27.17 -18.23
C VAL A 4 14.23 -28.01 -17.63
N ASN A 5 14.54 -28.78 -16.59
CA ASN A 5 13.54 -29.45 -15.77
C ASN A 5 13.40 -28.65 -14.47
N LEU A 6 12.21 -28.15 -14.19
CA LEU A 6 11.92 -27.32 -13.01
C LEU A 6 10.92 -28.05 -12.10
N TYR A 7 11.15 -27.95 -10.79
CA TYR A 7 10.15 -28.29 -9.77
C TYR A 7 9.50 -26.98 -9.31
N ILE A 8 8.20 -26.84 -9.55
CA ILE A 8 7.43 -25.64 -9.24
C ILE A 8 6.30 -25.97 -8.26
N SER A 9 5.78 -24.96 -7.55
CA SER A 9 4.61 -25.14 -6.68
C SER A 9 3.36 -25.49 -7.50
N ASN A 10 2.38 -26.13 -6.86
CA ASN A 10 1.07 -26.39 -7.48
C ASN A 10 0.40 -25.08 -7.95
N ASP A 11 0.51 -24.01 -7.17
CA ASP A 11 0.03 -22.67 -7.54
C ASP A 11 0.67 -22.16 -8.85
N ALA A 12 1.99 -22.31 -9.00
CA ALA A 12 2.67 -21.93 -10.24
C ALA A 12 2.24 -22.81 -11.43
N TYR A 13 2.10 -24.12 -11.21
CA TYR A 13 1.63 -25.06 -12.23
C TYR A 13 0.21 -24.72 -12.73
N GLU A 14 -0.72 -24.46 -11.80
CA GLU A 14 -2.09 -24.05 -12.09
C GLU A 14 -2.13 -22.71 -12.85
N LYS A 15 -1.36 -21.72 -12.42
CA LYS A 15 -1.26 -20.42 -13.11
C LYS A 15 -0.74 -20.55 -14.55
N ILE A 16 0.26 -21.41 -14.79
CA ILE A 16 0.75 -21.66 -16.15
C ILE A 16 -0.35 -22.30 -17.01
N ASN A 17 -1.07 -23.28 -16.47
CA ASN A 17 -2.18 -23.91 -17.20
C ASN A 17 -3.33 -22.93 -17.50
N ALA A 18 -3.64 -22.03 -16.56
CA ALA A 18 -4.64 -20.98 -16.79
C ALA A 18 -4.23 -20.04 -17.94
N ILE A 19 -2.93 -19.71 -18.06
CA ILE A 19 -2.41 -18.90 -19.18
C ILE A 19 -2.55 -19.65 -20.51
N ILE A 20 -2.25 -20.96 -20.53
CA ILE A 20 -2.39 -21.80 -21.72
C ILE A 20 -3.85 -21.83 -22.18
N GLU A 21 -4.77 -22.06 -21.25
CA GLU A 21 -6.20 -22.13 -21.53
C GLU A 21 -6.73 -20.80 -22.05
N LYS A 22 -6.33 -19.69 -21.43
CA LYS A 22 -6.66 -18.34 -21.92
C LYS A 22 -6.18 -18.11 -23.36
N ARG A 23 -4.94 -18.50 -23.69
CA ARG A 23 -4.41 -18.35 -25.06
C ARG A 23 -5.18 -19.19 -26.08
N ARG A 24 -5.63 -20.39 -25.70
CA ARG A 24 -6.48 -21.23 -26.55
C ARG A 24 -7.83 -20.57 -26.82
N GLN A 25 -8.43 -19.97 -25.80
CA GLN A 25 -9.69 -19.22 -25.94
C GLN A 25 -9.53 -17.97 -26.82
N GLU A 26 -8.35 -17.35 -26.84
CA GLU A 26 -8.00 -16.24 -27.74
C GLU A 26 -7.73 -16.70 -29.19
N GLY A 27 -7.92 -17.98 -29.51
CA GLY A 27 -7.80 -18.52 -30.87
C GLY A 27 -6.40 -19.02 -31.23
N ALA A 28 -5.48 -19.12 -30.26
CA ALA A 28 -4.17 -19.70 -30.52
C ALA A 28 -4.32 -21.20 -30.84
N ARG A 29 -3.59 -21.66 -31.87
CA ARG A 29 -3.65 -23.07 -32.27
C ARG A 29 -3.02 -23.93 -31.17
N GLU A 30 -3.54 -25.14 -31.00
CA GLU A 30 -3.03 -26.07 -29.97
C GLU A 30 -1.53 -26.38 -30.13
N LYS A 31 -1.02 -26.30 -31.37
CA LYS A 31 0.41 -26.49 -31.68
C LYS A 31 1.30 -25.34 -31.22
N ASP A 32 0.72 -24.15 -31.07
CA ASP A 32 1.46 -22.91 -30.75
C ASP A 32 1.50 -22.65 -29.23
N VAL A 33 0.66 -23.33 -28.45
CA VAL A 33 0.57 -23.15 -26.99
C VAL A 33 0.87 -24.46 -26.28
N SER A 34 2.07 -24.55 -25.70
CA SER A 34 2.47 -25.65 -24.84
C SER A 34 2.89 -25.15 -23.46
N PHE A 35 2.89 -26.07 -22.49
CA PHE A 35 3.39 -25.78 -21.15
C PHE A 35 4.85 -25.33 -21.19
N SER A 36 5.70 -26.03 -21.95
CA SER A 36 7.12 -25.68 -22.07
C SER A 36 7.33 -24.30 -22.74
N ALA A 37 6.56 -23.96 -23.78
CA ALA A 37 6.66 -22.65 -24.43
C ALA A 37 6.21 -21.52 -23.48
N THR A 38 5.12 -21.73 -22.75
CA THR A 38 4.60 -20.75 -21.78
C THR A 38 5.56 -20.58 -20.61
N ALA A 39 6.09 -21.67 -20.06
CA ALA A 39 7.07 -21.65 -18.98
C ALA A 39 8.39 -20.98 -19.41
N SER A 40 8.88 -21.25 -20.64
CA SER A 40 10.08 -20.59 -21.18
C SER A 40 9.89 -19.08 -21.31
N MET A 41 8.74 -18.65 -21.83
CA MET A 41 8.41 -17.23 -21.96
C MET A 41 8.30 -16.53 -20.59
N LEU A 42 7.71 -17.20 -19.58
CA LEU A 42 7.64 -16.69 -18.22
C LEU A 42 9.03 -16.61 -17.55
N LEU A 43 9.91 -17.58 -17.83
CA LEU A 43 11.30 -17.54 -17.34
C LEU A 43 12.04 -16.33 -17.88
N GLU A 44 11.96 -16.08 -19.20
CA GLU A 44 12.58 -14.91 -19.84
C GLU A 44 12.00 -13.58 -19.34
N LEU A 45 10.70 -13.52 -19.07
CA LEU A 45 10.08 -12.35 -18.46
C LEU A 45 10.56 -12.15 -17.02
N GLY A 46 10.62 -13.23 -16.24
CA GLY A 46 11.11 -13.21 -14.85
C GLY A 46 12.55 -12.75 -14.76
N LEU A 47 13.42 -13.19 -15.68
CA LEU A 47 14.81 -12.75 -15.77
C LEU A 47 14.92 -11.25 -16.08
N ARG A 48 14.15 -10.74 -17.06
CA ARG A 48 14.11 -9.31 -17.38
C ARG A 48 13.68 -8.45 -16.18
N VAL A 49 12.67 -8.90 -15.42
CA VAL A 49 12.22 -8.21 -14.21
C VAL A 49 13.30 -8.27 -13.12
N TYR A 50 13.95 -9.43 -12.95
CA TYR A 50 15.02 -9.61 -11.98
C TYR A 50 16.19 -8.67 -12.27
N GLU A 51 16.66 -8.61 -13.51
CA GLU A 51 17.73 -7.70 -13.96
C GLU A 51 17.36 -6.23 -13.68
N ALA A 52 16.15 -5.81 -14.06
CA ALA A 52 15.66 -4.47 -13.79
C ALA A 52 15.57 -4.14 -12.29
N GLN A 53 15.27 -5.13 -11.42
CA GLN A 53 15.32 -4.95 -9.98
C GLN A 53 16.75 -4.87 -9.44
N MET A 54 17.70 -5.59 -10.04
CA MET A 54 19.10 -5.54 -9.64
C MET A 54 19.77 -4.21 -10.00
N GLU A 55 19.39 -3.58 -11.11
CA GLU A 55 19.84 -2.24 -11.49
C GLU A 55 19.32 -1.15 -10.52
N ARG A 56 18.11 -1.34 -9.98
CA ARG A 56 17.47 -0.39 -9.04
C ARG A 56 17.97 -0.49 -7.59
N LYS A 57 19.04 -1.23 -7.32
CA LYS A 57 19.55 -1.54 -5.97
C LYS A 57 20.01 -0.35 -5.12
N GLU A 58 19.86 0.90 -5.57
CA GLU A 58 20.42 2.06 -4.86
C GLU A 58 19.80 2.34 -3.48
N SER A 59 18.69 1.72 -3.09
CA SER A 59 18.30 1.71 -1.68
C SER A 59 17.40 0.52 -1.33
N ALA A 60 17.87 -0.38 -0.46
CA ALA A 60 16.96 -1.29 0.23
C ALA A 60 15.97 -0.44 1.06
N PHE A 61 14.70 -0.80 1.04
CA PHE A 61 13.69 -0.07 1.82
C PHE A 61 14.10 -0.04 3.30
N ASN A 62 14.33 1.16 3.82
CA ASN A 62 14.73 1.36 5.20
C ASN A 62 13.49 1.72 6.03
N GLN A 63 12.96 0.74 6.76
CA GLN A 63 11.78 0.92 7.62
C GLN A 63 11.96 2.04 8.65
N ALA A 64 13.16 2.22 9.20
CA ALA A 64 13.43 3.24 10.21
C ALA A 64 13.39 4.66 9.62
N GLU A 65 14.02 4.87 8.46
CA GLU A 65 13.96 6.16 7.75
C GLU A 65 12.54 6.46 7.24
N PHE A 66 11.81 5.45 6.77
CA PHE A 66 10.40 5.59 6.42
C PHE A 66 9.57 6.03 7.62
N ASN A 67 9.71 5.36 8.78
CA ASN A 67 8.98 5.70 9.99
C ASN A 67 9.33 7.11 10.49
N LYS A 68 10.60 7.50 10.41
CA LYS A 68 11.08 8.83 10.79
C LYS A 68 10.44 9.91 9.91
N LEU A 69 10.46 9.72 8.59
CA LEU A 69 9.85 10.65 7.63
C LEU A 69 8.34 10.73 7.83
N LEU A 70 7.67 9.59 7.99
CA LEU A 70 6.23 9.53 8.25
C LEU A 70 5.89 10.30 9.53
N LEU A 71 6.61 10.04 10.62
CA LEU A 71 6.39 10.70 11.91
C LEU A 71 6.61 12.22 11.81
N GLU A 72 7.66 12.66 11.12
CA GLU A 72 7.91 14.08 10.87
C GLU A 72 6.73 14.72 10.11
N CYS A 73 6.28 14.10 9.01
CA CYS A 73 5.18 14.62 8.20
C CYS A 73 3.87 14.74 8.98
N VAL A 74 3.50 13.73 9.77
CA VAL A 74 2.23 13.75 10.52
C VAL A 74 2.28 14.75 11.69
N VAL A 75 3.40 14.84 12.42
CA VAL A 75 3.55 15.80 13.51
C VAL A 75 3.56 17.24 12.97
N LYS A 76 4.27 17.48 11.86
CA LYS A 76 4.33 18.79 11.21
C LYS A 76 2.97 19.23 10.67
N THR A 77 2.25 18.29 10.05
CA THR A 77 0.89 18.53 9.56
C THR A 77 -0.05 18.83 10.72
N GLN A 78 -0.06 18.02 11.78
CA GLN A 78 -0.90 18.23 12.96
C GLN A 78 -0.65 19.60 13.61
N SER A 79 0.62 19.99 13.78
CA SER A 79 0.99 21.29 14.35
C SER A 79 0.57 22.48 13.46
N SER A 80 0.57 22.28 12.14
CA SER A 80 0.13 23.28 11.17
C SER A 80 -1.40 23.40 11.15
N VAL A 81 -2.10 22.27 11.11
CA VAL A 81 -3.58 22.20 11.12
C VAL A 81 -4.16 22.75 12.42
N ALA A 82 -3.53 22.51 13.57
CA ALA A 82 -3.95 23.11 14.84
C ALA A 82 -3.94 24.66 14.79
N LYS A 83 -2.95 25.26 14.12
CA LYS A 83 -2.90 26.72 13.91
C LYS A 83 -3.95 27.19 12.91
N ILE A 84 -4.16 26.45 11.82
CA ILE A 84 -5.21 26.75 10.84
C ILE A 84 -6.58 26.71 11.51
N LEU A 85 -6.89 25.70 12.32
CA LEU A 85 -8.13 25.61 13.08
C LEU A 85 -8.33 26.83 13.99
N GLY A 86 -7.27 27.28 14.66
CA GLY A 86 -7.29 28.51 15.46
C GLY A 86 -7.60 29.75 14.62
N ILE A 87 -6.96 29.92 13.47
CA ILE A 87 -7.20 31.05 12.56
C ILE A 87 -8.63 31.02 12.02
N GLU A 88 -9.10 29.87 11.56
CA GLU A 88 -10.45 29.70 10.99
C GLU A 88 -11.56 29.92 12.02
N SER A 89 -11.32 29.59 13.29
CA SER A 89 -12.26 29.89 14.38
C SER A 89 -12.49 31.39 14.61
N LEU A 90 -11.58 32.24 14.12
CA LEU A 90 -11.68 33.69 14.19
C LEU A 90 -12.28 34.31 12.92
N SER A 91 -12.66 33.49 11.93
CA SER A 91 -13.22 33.97 10.67
C SER A 91 -14.57 34.66 10.90
N PRO A 92 -14.80 35.88 10.34
CA PRO A 92 -16.07 36.57 10.44
C PRO A 92 -17.26 35.76 9.91
N HIS A 93 -17.01 34.85 8.96
CA HIS A 93 -18.03 34.01 8.34
C HIS A 93 -18.60 32.93 9.27
N VAL A 94 -17.92 32.61 10.38
CA VAL A 94 -18.37 31.64 11.38
C VAL A 94 -18.67 32.30 12.73
N SER A 95 -18.51 33.62 12.84
CA SER A 95 -18.76 34.36 14.07
C SER A 95 -20.20 34.21 14.55
N GLY A 96 -20.39 33.91 15.83
CA GLY A 96 -21.69 33.67 16.44
C GLY A 96 -22.29 32.28 16.14
N ASN A 97 -21.56 31.39 15.46
CA ASN A 97 -21.97 30.00 15.28
C ASN A 97 -21.27 29.10 16.32
N PRO A 98 -21.99 28.57 17.32
CA PRO A 98 -21.41 27.73 18.37
C PRO A 98 -20.65 26.50 17.85
N LYS A 99 -20.98 26.01 16.64
CA LYS A 99 -20.30 24.88 16.01
C LYS A 99 -18.82 25.15 15.71
N PHE A 100 -18.45 26.41 15.49
CA PHE A 100 -17.10 26.83 15.14
C PHE A 100 -16.42 27.63 16.26
N GLU A 101 -17.01 27.68 17.45
CA GLU A 101 -16.31 28.17 18.62
C GLU A 101 -15.14 27.24 18.92
N TYR A 102 -13.95 27.82 19.08
CA TYR A 102 -12.71 27.07 19.25
C TYR A 102 -12.77 26.04 20.38
N ALA A 103 -13.37 26.41 21.53
CA ALA A 103 -13.53 25.51 22.67
C ALA A 103 -14.37 24.27 22.32
N ASN A 104 -15.49 24.44 21.60
CA ASN A 104 -16.37 23.35 21.21
C ASN A 104 -15.68 22.43 20.18
N MET A 105 -14.95 23.00 19.22
CA MET A 105 -14.20 22.22 18.23
C MET A 105 -13.08 21.40 18.88
N VAL A 106 -12.34 21.98 19.82
CA VAL A 106 -11.26 21.27 20.55
C VAL A 106 -11.83 20.11 21.36
N GLU A 107 -12.97 20.29 21.99
CA GLU A 107 -13.64 19.23 22.75
C GLU A 107 -14.11 18.08 21.84
N ASP A 108 -14.82 18.38 20.75
CA ASP A 108 -15.27 17.39 19.76
C ASP A 108 -14.09 16.61 19.14
N ILE A 109 -12.98 17.29 18.84
CA ILE A 109 -11.75 16.64 18.36
C ILE A 109 -11.16 15.72 19.43
N ARG A 110 -11.11 16.17 20.70
CA ARG A 110 -10.57 15.38 21.81
C ARG A 110 -11.37 14.10 22.04
N GLU A 111 -12.69 14.19 22.05
CA GLU A 111 -13.58 13.03 22.21
C GLU A 111 -13.37 12.02 21.07
N LYS A 112 -13.38 12.49 19.81
CA LYS A 112 -13.14 11.66 18.63
C LYS A 112 -11.79 10.95 18.67
N VAL A 113 -10.72 11.69 18.96
CA VAL A 113 -9.38 11.10 19.07
C VAL A 113 -9.34 10.06 20.20
N SER A 114 -9.96 10.33 21.33
CA SER A 114 -9.99 9.40 22.46
C SER A 114 -10.71 8.09 22.10
N VAL A 115 -11.83 8.15 21.37
CA VAL A 115 -12.55 6.96 20.89
C VAL A 115 -11.70 6.12 19.93
N GLU A 116 -11.01 6.77 18.98
CA GLU A 116 -10.14 6.05 18.04
C GLU A 116 -8.90 5.46 18.72
N MET A 117 -8.34 6.15 19.72
CA MET A 117 -7.21 5.64 20.50
C MET A 117 -7.61 4.44 21.36
N GLU A 118 -8.72 4.53 22.10
CA GLU A 118 -9.22 3.45 22.96
C GLU A 118 -9.54 2.17 22.19
N ARG A 119 -9.96 2.29 20.91
CA ARG A 119 -10.26 1.15 20.04
C ARG A 119 -9.06 0.24 19.79
N PHE A 120 -7.85 0.79 19.71
CA PHE A 120 -6.63 0.04 19.39
C PHE A 120 -5.64 -0.03 20.57
N PHE A 121 -5.78 0.89 21.54
CA PHE A 121 -4.93 1.03 22.71
C PHE A 121 -5.80 1.34 23.94
N PRO A 122 -6.62 0.37 24.41
CA PRO A 122 -7.49 0.58 25.55
C PRO A 122 -6.67 0.81 26.82
N LYS A 123 -7.16 1.65 27.72
CA LYS A 123 -6.40 2.05 28.94
C LYS A 123 -6.21 0.90 29.93
N ASN A 124 -7.03 -0.14 29.83
CA ASN A 124 -7.07 -1.27 30.75
C ASN A 124 -6.57 -2.56 30.09
N ASP A 125 -5.57 -2.47 29.22
CA ASP A 125 -4.77 -3.64 28.92
C ASP A 125 -3.96 -3.99 30.18
N ASP A 126 -4.59 -4.77 31.07
CA ASP A 126 -3.93 -5.50 32.16
C ASP A 126 -2.94 -6.49 31.53
N GLU A 127 -1.74 -6.01 31.19
CA GLU A 127 -0.47 -6.76 31.17
C GLU A 127 0.47 -6.23 32.25
#